data_AF-D9W3U9-F1
#
_entry.id   AF-D9W3U9-F1
#
_cell.length_a   1.000
_cell.length_b   1.000
_cell.length_c   1.000
_cell.angle_alpha   90.00
_cell.angle_beta   90.00
_cell.angle_gamma   90.00
#
_symmetry.space_group_name_H-M   'P 1'
#
loop_
_entity.id
_entity.type
_entity.pdbx_description
1 polymer ?
#
loop_
_entity_poly.entity_id
_entity_poly.type
_entity_poly.pdbx_seq_one_letter_code
_entity_poly.pdbx_strand_id
1 'polypeptide(L)'
;MPGQRKRKRRRQDEAKRTAARFAPGAGRWDVLFETQDASEFQDRVRRLRESDPEIDWRAVRGDTFCGRLIHPTTYRLSLFVPEPVPEPVPEPEPEPEPVSAAGQAPAVEG
;
A
#
# COMPACT_ATOMS: atom_id res chain seq x y z
N MET A 1 -35.29 -19.80 -4.78
CA MET A 1 -34.63 -19.00 -3.71
C MET A 1 -33.91 -17.76 -4.30
N PRO A 2 -34.62 -16.65 -4.58
CA PRO A 2 -34.05 -15.48 -5.28
C PRO A 2 -33.10 -14.57 -4.45
N GLY A 3 -32.94 -14.79 -3.13
CA GLY A 3 -32.07 -13.95 -2.28
C GLY A 3 -30.60 -14.37 -2.17
N GLN A 4 -30.27 -15.63 -2.47
CA GLN A 4 -28.91 -16.16 -2.22
C GLN A 4 -27.86 -15.59 -3.18
N ARG A 5 -28.21 -15.38 -4.46
CA ARG A 5 -27.30 -14.83 -5.47
C ARG A 5 -26.90 -13.39 -5.15
N LYS A 6 -27.85 -12.56 -4.69
CA LYS A 6 -27.60 -11.15 -4.31
C LYS A 6 -26.66 -11.07 -3.08
N ARG A 7 -26.88 -11.92 -2.07
CA ARG A 7 -26.00 -11.99 -0.88
C ARG A 7 -24.59 -12.46 -1.24
N LYS A 8 -24.45 -13.47 -2.10
CA LYS A 8 -23.15 -13.96 -2.57
C LYS A 8 -22.38 -12.89 -3.35
N ARG A 9 -23.05 -12.17 -4.26
CA ARG A 9 -22.44 -11.09 -5.04
C ARG A 9 -21.92 -9.96 -4.15
N ARG A 10 -22.74 -9.49 -3.20
CA ARG A 10 -22.32 -8.43 -2.25
C ARG A 10 -21.07 -8.82 -1.47
N ARG A 11 -20.99 -10.07 -0.97
CA ARG A 11 -19.81 -10.58 -0.27
C ARG A 11 -18.57 -10.64 -1.16
N GLN A 12 -18.74 -11.03 -2.43
CA GLN A 12 -17.64 -11.04 -3.39
C GLN A 12 -17.16 -9.62 -3.72
N ASP A 13 -18.06 -8.66 -3.89
CA ASP A 13 -17.69 -7.27 -4.16
C ASP A 13 -16.96 -6.64 -2.96
N GLU A 14 -17.39 -6.94 -1.74
CA GLU A 14 -16.71 -6.53 -0.50
C GLU A 14 -15.32 -7.17 -0.36
N ALA A 15 -15.20 -8.47 -0.65
CA ALA A 15 -13.91 -9.16 -0.67
C ALA A 15 -12.97 -8.57 -1.74
N LYS A 16 -13.49 -8.26 -2.93
CA LYS A 16 -12.71 -7.62 -4.01
C LYS A 16 -12.20 -6.24 -3.60
N ARG A 17 -13.05 -5.41 -3.00
CA ARG A 17 -12.65 -4.08 -2.49
C ARG A 17 -11.57 -4.20 -1.42
N THR A 18 -11.71 -5.20 -0.54
CA THR A 18 -10.71 -5.46 0.51
C THR A 18 -9.38 -5.94 -0.07
N ALA A 19 -9.41 -6.84 -1.07
CA ALA A 19 -8.22 -7.29 -1.76
C ALA A 19 -7.51 -6.17 -2.54
N ALA A 20 -8.28 -5.27 -3.17
CA ALA A 20 -7.72 -4.14 -3.91
C ALA A 20 -6.91 -3.18 -3.02
N ARG A 21 -7.28 -3.02 -1.74
CA ARG A 21 -6.54 -2.22 -0.76
C ARG A 21 -5.11 -2.71 -0.56
N PHE A 22 -4.87 -4.02 -0.69
CA PHE A 22 -3.58 -4.67 -0.44
C PHE A 22 -2.95 -5.22 -1.73
N ALA A 23 -3.36 -4.67 -2.88
CA ALA A 23 -2.79 -5.05 -4.17
C ALA A 23 -1.29 -4.70 -4.21
N PRO A 24 -0.47 -5.43 -4.99
CA PRO A 24 0.98 -5.18 -5.08
C PRO A 24 1.37 -3.74 -5.49
N GLY A 25 0.48 -2.99 -6.16
CA GLY A 25 0.71 -1.59 -6.52
C GLY A 25 0.28 -0.58 -5.46
N ALA A 26 -0.36 -1.01 -4.38
CA ALA A 26 -0.80 -0.14 -3.27
C ALA A 26 0.22 -0.09 -2.11
N GLY A 27 1.23 -0.96 -2.13
CA GLY A 27 2.21 -1.11 -1.05
C GLY A 27 2.83 -2.50 -1.02
N ARG A 28 3.56 -2.77 0.06
CA ARG A 28 4.29 -4.02 0.28
C ARG A 28 3.96 -4.64 1.63
N TRP A 29 4.28 -5.92 1.78
CA TRP A 29 4.13 -6.65 3.04
C TRP A 29 5.49 -6.76 3.72
N ASP A 30 5.69 -6.04 4.82
CA ASP A 30 6.91 -6.09 5.61
C ASP A 30 6.80 -7.21 6.67
N VAL A 31 7.85 -8.02 6.78
CA VAL A 31 7.90 -9.17 7.69
C VAL A 31 8.25 -8.70 9.10
N LEU A 32 7.36 -8.94 10.06
CA LEU A 32 7.58 -8.58 11.46
C LEU A 32 8.25 -9.71 12.24
N PHE A 33 7.93 -10.95 11.90
CA PHE A 33 8.38 -12.14 12.64
C PHE A 33 8.25 -13.39 11.78
N GLU A 34 9.20 -14.32 11.93
CA GLU A 34 9.19 -15.62 11.26
C GLU A 34 9.69 -16.69 12.24
N THR A 35 9.01 -17.84 12.29
CA THR A 35 9.37 -18.97 13.15
C THR A 35 8.93 -20.29 12.54
N GLN A 36 9.54 -21.40 12.97
CA GLN A 36 9.07 -22.76 12.66
C GLN A 36 8.19 -23.33 13.78
N ASP A 37 8.10 -22.63 14.92
CA ASP A 37 7.30 -23.03 16.07
C ASP A 37 5.90 -22.40 16.02
N ALA A 38 4.88 -23.24 15.93
CA ALA A 38 3.49 -22.81 15.90
C ALA A 38 3.05 -22.12 17.21
N SER A 39 3.55 -22.58 18.37
CA SER A 39 3.21 -22.01 19.67
C SER A 39 3.82 -20.61 19.81
N GLU A 40 5.08 -20.45 19.41
CA GLU A 40 5.76 -19.16 19.41
C GLU A 40 5.04 -18.15 18.49
N PHE A 41 4.59 -18.62 17.32
CA PHE A 41 3.81 -17.81 16.40
C PHE A 41 2.50 -17.31 17.04
N GLN A 42 1.75 -18.20 17.71
CA GLN A 42 0.51 -17.80 18.40
C GLN A 42 0.77 -16.82 19.54
N ASP A 43 1.81 -17.05 20.34
CA ASP A 43 2.20 -16.13 21.41
C ASP A 43 2.65 -14.78 20.87
N ARG A 44 3.31 -14.73 19.71
CA ARG A 44 3.67 -13.47 19.07
C ARG A 44 2.44 -12.71 18.58
N VAL A 45 1.50 -13.39 17.94
CA VAL A 45 0.22 -12.78 17.49
C VAL A 45 -0.57 -12.25 18.68
N ARG A 46 -0.67 -13.03 19.77
CA ARG A 46 -1.36 -12.58 20.99
C ARG A 46 -0.69 -11.34 21.58
N ARG A 47 0.63 -11.38 21.76
CA ARG A 47 1.38 -10.23 22.31
C ARG A 47 1.23 -8.97 21.45
N LEU A 48 1.25 -9.09 20.13
CA LEU A 48 1.05 -7.94 19.24
C LEU A 48 -0.36 -7.33 19.37
N ARG A 49 -1.39 -8.16 19.61
CA ARG A 49 -2.76 -7.67 19.91
C ARG A 49 -2.84 -6.90 21.21
N GLU A 50 -2.06 -7.32 22.19
CA GLU A 50 -2.04 -6.70 23.52
C GLU A 50 -1.18 -5.44 23.55
N SER A 51 -0.06 -5.41 22.83
CA SER A 51 0.88 -4.29 22.84
C SER A 51 0.44 -3.11 22.00
N ASP A 52 -0.17 -3.36 20.83
CA ASP A 52 -0.42 -2.34 19.82
C ASP A 52 -1.89 -2.34 19.37
N PRO A 53 -2.78 -1.71 20.16
CA PRO A 53 -4.21 -1.62 19.82
C PRO A 53 -4.48 -0.78 18.57
N GLU A 54 -3.52 0.06 18.15
CA GLU A 54 -3.64 0.94 16.98
C GLU A 54 -3.38 0.22 15.64
N ILE A 55 -2.81 -0.99 15.67
CA ILE A 55 -2.56 -1.75 14.45
C ILE A 55 -3.89 -2.16 13.80
N ASP A 56 -4.06 -1.79 12.52
CA ASP A 56 -5.15 -2.30 11.69
C ASP A 56 -4.93 -3.80 11.43
N TRP A 57 -5.68 -4.65 12.14
CA TRP A 57 -5.62 -6.11 11.95
C TRP A 57 -6.02 -6.59 10.56
N ARG A 58 -6.65 -5.74 9.73
CA ARG A 58 -6.87 -6.05 8.31
C ARG A 58 -5.61 -5.90 7.48
N ALA A 59 -4.66 -5.08 7.94
CA ALA A 59 -3.34 -4.89 7.36
C ALA A 59 -2.30 -5.86 7.94
N VAL A 60 -2.68 -6.78 8.84
CA VAL A 60 -1.82 -7.85 9.36
C VAL A 60 -2.22 -9.19 8.74
N ARG A 61 -1.24 -9.99 8.31
CA ARG A 61 -1.49 -11.36 7.85
C ARG A 61 -0.52 -12.37 8.48
N GLY A 62 -1.02 -13.56 8.71
CA GLY A 62 -0.23 -14.74 9.04
C GLY A 62 -0.14 -15.67 7.84
N ASP A 63 1.07 -15.92 7.36
CA ASP A 63 1.34 -16.87 6.28
C ASP A 63 1.90 -18.17 6.89
N THR A 64 1.43 -19.32 6.40
CA THR A 64 2.01 -20.63 6.72
C THR A 64 2.63 -21.22 5.47
N PHE A 65 3.96 -21.28 5.43
CA PHE A 65 4.73 -21.93 4.39
C PHE A 65 4.94 -23.38 4.78
N CYS A 66 3.98 -24.22 4.41
CA CYS A 66 4.08 -25.66 4.61
C CYS A 66 5.23 -26.19 3.75
N GLY A 67 6.37 -26.42 4.38
CA GLY A 67 7.49 -27.10 3.73
C GLY A 67 7.06 -28.51 3.32
N ARG A 68 7.69 -29.03 2.27
CA ARG A 68 7.43 -30.39 1.78
C ARG A 68 8.63 -31.27 2.12
N LEU A 69 8.36 -32.44 2.70
CA LEU A 69 9.33 -33.50 3.05
C LEU A 69 10.47 -33.03 3.98
N ILE A 70 11.51 -32.42 3.41
CA ILE A 70 12.74 -32.00 4.11
C ILE A 70 12.72 -30.53 4.54
N HIS A 71 11.79 -29.75 4.00
CA HIS A 71 11.66 -28.34 4.36
C HIS A 71 10.74 -28.19 5.56
N PRO A 72 11.15 -27.44 6.60
CA PRO A 72 10.30 -27.20 7.75
C PRO A 72 9.11 -26.30 7.37
N THR A 73 8.01 -26.47 8.09
CA THR A 73 6.91 -25.52 8.05
C THR A 73 7.38 -24.22 8.69
N THR A 74 7.18 -23.10 7.99
CA THR A 74 7.55 -21.78 8.48
C THR A 74 6.31 -20.91 8.60
N TYR A 75 6.13 -20.28 9.74
CA TYR A 75 5.07 -19.33 10.04
C TYR A 75 5.63 -17.92 9.97
N ARG A 76 4.94 -17.03 9.27
CA ARG A 76 5.37 -15.65 9.09
C ARG A 76 4.26 -14.67 9.40
N LEU A 77 4.59 -13.66 10.19
CA LEU A 77 3.70 -12.53 10.48
C LEU A 77 4.16 -11.34 9.65
N SER A 78 3.24 -10.72 8.91
CA SER A 78 3.56 -9.57 8.07
C SER A 78 2.54 -8.46 8.24
N LEU A 79 3.01 -7.21 8.13
CA LEU A 79 2.21 -6.00 8.16
C LEU A 79 2.27 -5.33 6.80
N PHE A 80 1.13 -4.86 6.30
CA PHE A 80 1.06 -4.11 5.06
C PHE A 80 1.50 -2.68 5.27
N VAL A 81 2.48 -2.24 4.48
CA VAL A 81 2.99 -0.89 4.44
C VAL A 81 2.57 -0.28 3.10
N PRO A 82 1.69 0.74 3.10
CA PRO A 82 1.26 1.40 1.87
C PRO A 82 2.43 2.16 1.23
N GLU A 83 2.47 2.17 -0.10
CA GLU A 83 3.45 2.98 -0.82
C GLU A 83 3.07 4.47 -0.70
N PRO A 84 4.02 5.38 -0.46
CA PRO A 84 3.72 6.80 -0.49
C PRO A 84 3.23 7.19 -1.88
N VAL A 85 2.12 7.94 -1.94
CA VAL A 85 1.70 8.57 -3.20
C VAL A 85 2.75 9.62 -3.54
N PRO A 86 3.40 9.57 -4.72
CA PRO A 86 4.36 10.59 -5.10
C PRO A 86 3.65 11.94 -5.06
N GLU A 87 4.21 12.88 -4.28
CA GLU A 87 3.72 14.25 -4.30
C GLU A 87 3.80 14.78 -5.73
N PRO A 88 2.76 15.47 -6.23
CA PRO A 88 2.81 16.05 -7.55
C PRO A 88 3.99 17.02 -7.58
N VAL A 89 5.01 16.70 -8.36
CA VAL A 89 6.11 17.64 -8.65
C VAL A 89 5.41 18.87 -9.22
N PRO A 90 5.55 20.07 -8.60
CA PRO A 90 4.97 21.26 -9.17
C PRO A 90 5.51 21.39 -10.60
N GLU A 91 4.60 21.40 -11.59
CA GLU A 91 4.98 21.68 -12.97
C GLU A 91 5.85 22.94 -12.97
N PRO A 92 7.01 22.93 -13.65
CA PRO A 92 7.83 24.13 -13.72
C PRO A 92 6.95 25.25 -14.25
N GLU A 93 6.80 26.32 -13.44
CA GLU A 93 6.07 27.52 -13.85
C GLU A 93 6.56 27.91 -15.26
N PRO A 94 5.64 28.22 -16.19
CA PRO A 94 6.03 28.54 -17.55
C PRO A 94 7.06 29.68 -17.50
N GLU A 95 8.26 29.41 -18.04
CA GLU A 95 9.32 30.41 -18.15
C GLU A 95 8.70 31.69 -18.73
N PRO A 96 8.97 32.88 -18.15
CA PRO A 96 8.38 34.11 -18.64
C PRO A 96 8.76 34.29 -20.10
N GLU A 97 7.75 34.34 -20.98
CA GLU A 97 7.97 34.57 -22.40
C GLU A 97 8.83 35.82 -22.61
N PRO A 98 9.78 35.80 -23.57
CA PRO A 98 10.63 36.94 -23.82
C PRO A 98 9.74 38.11 -24.24
N VAL A 99 9.61 39.09 -23.34
CA VAL A 99 8.93 40.35 -23.62
C VAL A 99 9.66 40.97 -24.80
N SER A 100 9.04 40.89 -25.97
CA SER A 100 9.57 41.46 -27.20
C SER A 100 9.72 42.97 -26.99
N ALA A 101 10.95 43.41 -26.75
CA ALA A 101 11.33 44.81 -26.70
C ALA A 101 11.18 45.40 -28.10
N ALA A 102 9.96 45.77 -28.46
CA ALA A 102 9.67 46.57 -29.64
C ALA A 102 10.40 47.92 -29.49
N GLY A 103 11.27 48.17 -30.47
CA GLY A 103 12.25 49.23 -30.46
C GLY A 103 11.67 50.63 -30.25
N GLN A 104 12.43 51.42 -29.51
CA GLN A 104 12.29 52.86 -29.47
C GLN A 104 13.59 53.44 -30.04
N ALA A 105 13.54 53.83 -31.31
CA ALA A 105 14.57 54.65 -31.93
C ALA A 105 14.20 56.13 -31.74
N PRO A 106 15.11 56.98 -31.23
CA PRO A 106 15.05 58.41 -31.50
C PRO A 106 16.05 58.75 -32.61
N ALA A 107 15.56 59.29 -33.72
CA ALA A 107 16.36 59.97 -34.74
C ALA A 107 15.99 61.47 -34.68
N VAL A 108 16.77 62.23 -33.90
CA VAL A 108 17.70 63.29 -34.35
C VAL A 108 17.04 64.54 -34.93
N GLU A 109 17.05 65.62 -34.14
CA GLU A 109 17.04 67.01 -34.62
C GLU A 109 18.43 67.36 -35.20
N GLY A 110 18.44 68.09 -36.32
CA GLY A 110 19.63 68.63 -36.98
C GLY A 110 19.34 69.10 -38.39
#